data_AF-A0A7X7V850-F1
#
_entry.id   AF-A0A7X7V850-F1
#
_cell.length_a   1.000
_cell.length_b   1.000
_cell.length_c   1.000
_cell.angle_alpha   90.00
_cell.angle_beta   90.00
_cell.angle_gamma   90.00
#
_symmetry.space_group_name_H-M   'P 1'
#
loop_
_entity.id
_entity.type
_entity.pdbx_description
1 polymer ?
#
loop_
_entity_poly.entity_id
_entity_poly.type
_entity_poly.pdbx_seq_one_letter_code
_entity_poly.pdbx_strand_id
1 'polypeptide(L)'
;MTDAFVGYAWAAELRAPAQRAVLGTLALHARPDSRGRATVEMLAQDAAMSVNSCRTHLHALVAAGWLAWTPQRSVDGRRNAGAQFVLASRFWNQTAQFSQTPILSGSDLGSDDSSRFASIRFDPARVNPAWAWRVGVPTASHRVVLATMALLSDHRGVCLAPRATIAERSLLSSASTNRVLNDLEKEGWIGRESRRRGARAAEARLHLTRRFLETAAPTGGGDMPAAASPGDESVQDALLGPDGLTALVCAARATGWRGPAADELAAALTEAIAGDGKWVALRRVDFSWQDAIADTVSIAWLAVVENAERIVTAANPWGLLLSIVGRRAAKQDQLNRGVVVTGQGRINAFTLTDEDWRFDQAAPAVDEQLRGSDVGLDDLADSPMMQAIVTQLATVGVDPGLAWPVLCRCAEIAVKEPASRRHTAARRDPYLAILGLTADAASAWMNIITGTRRTGYGASPLLTHPESILDCVPTKWLDAILAAA
;
A
#
# COMPACT_ATOMS: atom_id res chain seq x y z
N MET A 1 -11.01 11.93 -6.44
CA MET A 1 -12.15 11.28 -5.75
C MET A 1 -12.73 10.12 -6.55
N THR A 2 -12.87 10.20 -7.88
CA THR A 2 -13.45 9.15 -8.74
C THR A 2 -12.64 7.84 -8.76
N ASP A 3 -11.31 7.92 -8.67
CA ASP A 3 -10.43 6.75 -8.62
C ASP A 3 -10.71 5.81 -7.43
N ALA A 4 -11.16 6.35 -6.29
CA ALA A 4 -11.51 5.55 -5.11
C ALA A 4 -12.73 4.66 -5.37
N PHE A 5 -13.69 5.16 -6.15
CA PHE A 5 -14.86 4.38 -6.55
C PHE A 5 -14.48 3.16 -7.37
N VAL A 6 -13.45 3.26 -8.22
CA VAL A 6 -12.98 2.10 -8.99
C VAL A 6 -12.50 1.00 -8.06
N GLY A 7 -11.82 1.36 -6.97
CA GLY A 7 -11.39 0.41 -5.94
C GLY A 7 -12.56 -0.38 -5.34
N TYR A 8 -13.68 0.26 -5.00
CA TYR A 8 -14.83 -0.44 -4.40
C TYR A 8 -15.45 -1.52 -5.31
N ALA A 9 -15.18 -1.52 -6.62
CA ALA A 9 -15.55 -2.63 -7.49
C ALA A 9 -14.85 -3.97 -7.13
N TRP A 10 -13.75 -3.93 -6.38
CA TRP A 10 -13.06 -5.11 -5.83
C TRP A 10 -13.63 -5.60 -4.48
N ALA A 11 -14.38 -4.76 -3.77
CA ALA A 11 -15.16 -5.17 -2.61
C ALA A 11 -16.50 -5.78 -3.03
N ALA A 12 -17.05 -5.36 -4.19
CA ALA A 12 -18.32 -5.84 -4.68
C ALA A 12 -18.32 -7.37 -4.94
N GLU A 13 -19.35 -8.04 -4.42
CA GLU A 13 -19.63 -9.46 -4.64
C GLU A 13 -20.15 -9.70 -6.07
N LEU A 14 -19.20 -9.84 -7.00
CA LEU A 14 -19.47 -10.06 -8.42
C LEU A 14 -19.12 -11.49 -8.82
N ARG A 15 -19.72 -11.96 -9.92
CA ARG A 15 -19.58 -13.35 -10.38
C ARG A 15 -18.65 -13.50 -11.59
N ALA A 16 -18.31 -12.40 -12.26
CA ALA A 16 -17.49 -12.45 -13.46
C ALA A 16 -16.55 -11.24 -13.59
N PRO A 17 -15.37 -11.41 -14.21
CA PRO A 17 -14.42 -10.33 -14.47
C PRO A 17 -15.06 -9.22 -15.33
N ALA A 18 -15.91 -9.60 -16.30
CA ALA A 18 -16.59 -8.63 -17.14
C ALA A 18 -17.58 -7.74 -16.37
N GLN A 19 -18.26 -8.28 -15.34
CA GLN A 19 -19.08 -7.45 -14.45
C GLN A 19 -18.21 -6.46 -13.68
N ARG A 20 -17.05 -6.89 -13.18
CA ARG A 20 -16.12 -6.01 -12.47
C ARG A 20 -15.54 -4.93 -13.39
N ALA A 21 -15.20 -5.28 -14.63
CA ALA A 21 -14.74 -4.32 -15.62
C ALA A 21 -15.82 -3.25 -15.92
N VAL A 22 -17.08 -3.65 -16.13
CA VAL A 22 -18.19 -2.69 -16.33
C VAL A 22 -18.40 -1.82 -15.09
N LEU A 23 -18.40 -2.40 -13.90
CA LEU A 23 -18.63 -1.65 -12.66
C LEU A 23 -17.49 -0.68 -12.36
N GLY A 24 -16.23 -1.09 -12.57
CA GLY A 24 -15.06 -0.23 -12.46
C GLY A 24 -15.07 0.91 -13.47
N THR A 25 -15.52 0.66 -14.70
CA THR A 25 -15.72 1.72 -15.71
C THR A 25 -16.81 2.71 -15.27
N LEU A 26 -17.95 2.23 -14.78
CA LEU A 26 -19.01 3.11 -14.27
C LEU A 26 -18.54 3.94 -13.08
N ALA A 27 -17.75 3.33 -12.18
CA ALA A 27 -17.15 4.00 -11.05
C ALA A 27 -16.16 5.11 -11.45
N LEU A 28 -15.37 4.88 -12.51
CA LEU A 28 -14.47 5.88 -13.08
C LEU A 28 -15.24 7.10 -13.61
N HIS A 29 -16.40 6.86 -14.23
CA HIS A 29 -17.27 7.90 -14.82
C HIS A 29 -18.27 8.50 -13.81
N ALA A 30 -18.29 8.01 -12.58
CA ALA A 30 -19.17 8.52 -11.53
C ALA A 30 -18.61 9.84 -10.98
N ARG A 31 -19.49 10.79 -10.71
CA ARG A 31 -19.18 12.00 -9.94
C ARG A 31 -19.14 11.66 -8.44
N PRO A 32 -18.66 12.56 -7.57
CA PRO A 32 -18.61 12.32 -6.12
C PRO A 32 -19.97 11.96 -5.49
N ASP A 33 -21.09 12.37 -6.09
CA ASP A 33 -22.46 12.00 -5.67
C ASP A 33 -22.89 10.60 -6.17
N SER A 34 -21.95 9.82 -6.72
CA SER A 34 -22.14 8.47 -7.26
C SER A 34 -23.05 8.39 -8.49
N ARG A 35 -23.25 9.52 -9.18
CA ARG A 35 -24.05 9.60 -10.41
C ARG A 35 -23.16 9.87 -11.61
N GLY A 36 -23.55 9.39 -12.78
CA GLY A 36 -22.83 9.67 -14.01
C GLY A 36 -23.70 9.57 -15.25
N ARG A 37 -23.08 9.83 -16.40
CA ARG A 37 -23.68 9.65 -17.72
C ARG A 37 -22.75 8.83 -18.59
N ALA A 38 -23.30 7.84 -19.27
CA ALA A 38 -22.53 6.93 -20.10
C ALA A 38 -23.36 6.39 -21.26
N THR A 39 -22.70 6.07 -22.38
CA THR A 39 -23.27 5.23 -23.44
C THR A 39 -22.74 3.80 -23.29
N VAL A 40 -23.47 2.80 -23.78
CA VAL A 40 -23.01 1.40 -23.70
C VAL A 40 -21.74 1.21 -24.55
N GLU A 41 -21.61 1.96 -25.64
CA GLU A 41 -20.44 1.96 -26.52
C GLU A 41 -19.20 2.48 -25.80
N MET A 42 -19.32 3.59 -25.06
CA MET A 42 -18.23 4.14 -24.23
C MET A 42 -17.85 3.14 -23.13
N LEU A 43 -18.84 2.58 -22.43
CA LEU A 43 -18.58 1.59 -21.38
C LEU A 43 -17.89 0.33 -21.92
N ALA A 44 -18.28 -0.14 -23.10
CA ALA A 44 -17.69 -1.31 -23.73
C ALA A 44 -16.22 -1.06 -24.12
N GLN A 45 -15.94 0.12 -24.70
CA GLN A 45 -14.59 0.55 -25.05
C GLN A 45 -13.69 0.61 -23.81
N ASP A 46 -14.14 1.33 -22.77
CA ASP A 46 -13.36 1.54 -21.56
C ASP A 46 -13.25 0.29 -20.69
N ALA A 47 -14.18 -0.66 -20.80
CA ALA A 47 -14.07 -1.96 -20.14
C ALA A 47 -13.30 -3.00 -20.98
N ALA A 48 -12.81 -2.62 -22.17
CA ALA A 48 -12.15 -3.51 -23.14
C ALA A 48 -12.97 -4.77 -23.49
N MET A 49 -14.21 -4.57 -23.94
CA MET A 49 -15.09 -5.67 -24.36
C MET A 49 -16.04 -5.25 -25.49
N SER A 50 -16.74 -6.22 -26.08
CA SER A 50 -17.76 -5.93 -27.09
C SER A 50 -18.99 -5.25 -26.48
N VAL A 51 -19.68 -4.44 -27.29
CA VAL A 51 -20.92 -3.74 -26.88
C VAL A 51 -22.00 -4.71 -26.38
N ASN A 52 -22.13 -5.87 -27.02
CA ASN A 52 -23.10 -6.89 -26.61
C ASN A 52 -22.76 -7.52 -25.24
N SER A 53 -21.48 -7.78 -24.99
CA SER A 53 -21.01 -8.28 -23.70
C SER A 53 -21.25 -7.23 -22.61
N CYS A 54 -20.87 -5.98 -22.87
CA CYS A 54 -21.10 -4.86 -21.97
C CYS A 54 -22.57 -4.71 -21.60
N ARG A 55 -23.48 -4.73 -22.59
CA ARG A 55 -24.93 -4.66 -22.37
C ARG A 55 -25.43 -5.79 -21.47
N THR A 56 -24.99 -7.01 -21.72
CA THR A 56 -25.38 -8.19 -20.94
C THR A 56 -24.97 -8.05 -19.47
N HIS A 57 -23.71 -7.66 -19.22
CA HIS A 57 -23.22 -7.50 -17.85
C HIS A 57 -23.78 -6.28 -17.15
N LEU A 58 -24.05 -5.18 -17.87
CA LEU A 58 -24.75 -4.02 -17.35
C LEU A 58 -26.16 -4.39 -16.86
N HIS A 59 -26.93 -5.14 -17.66
CA HIS A 59 -28.24 -5.65 -17.23
C HIS A 59 -28.14 -6.53 -15.98
N ALA A 60 -27.14 -7.41 -15.91
CA ALA A 60 -26.93 -8.24 -14.73
C ALA A 60 -26.61 -7.41 -13.47
N LEU A 61 -25.80 -6.35 -13.60
CA LEU A 61 -25.47 -5.44 -12.49
C LEU A 61 -26.69 -4.64 -12.01
N VAL A 62 -27.54 -4.18 -12.94
CA VAL A 62 -28.81 -3.52 -12.61
C VAL A 62 -29.76 -4.48 -11.90
N ALA A 63 -29.91 -5.71 -12.42
CA ALA A 63 -30.75 -6.74 -11.81
C ALA A 63 -30.27 -7.14 -10.41
N ALA A 64 -28.95 -7.14 -10.17
CA ALA A 64 -28.35 -7.41 -8.86
C ALA A 64 -28.39 -6.21 -7.90
N GLY A 65 -28.92 -5.06 -8.33
CA GLY A 65 -29.05 -3.86 -7.50
C GLY A 65 -27.73 -3.15 -7.21
N TRP A 66 -26.70 -3.33 -8.05
CA TRP A 66 -25.43 -2.60 -7.92
C TRP A 66 -25.53 -1.16 -8.45
N LEU A 67 -26.46 -0.90 -9.37
CA LEU A 67 -26.71 0.43 -9.93
C LEU A 67 -28.11 0.57 -10.50
N ALA A 68 -28.57 1.81 -10.62
CA ALA A 68 -29.72 2.18 -11.44
C ALA A 68 -29.24 2.70 -12.79
N TRP A 69 -29.95 2.34 -13.87
CA TRP A 69 -29.63 2.76 -15.24
C TRP A 69 -30.89 3.31 -15.93
N THR A 70 -30.87 4.59 -16.28
CA THR A 70 -32.01 5.31 -16.85
C THR A 70 -31.65 5.86 -18.22
N PRO A 71 -32.13 5.24 -19.31
CA PRO A 71 -31.91 5.73 -20.67
C PRO A 71 -32.40 7.18 -20.83
N GLN A 72 -31.63 8.01 -21.52
CA GLN A 72 -32.00 9.39 -21.85
C GLN A 72 -32.29 9.49 -23.34
N ARG A 73 -33.45 10.07 -23.69
CA ARG A 73 -33.77 10.40 -25.09
C ARG A 73 -33.09 11.71 -25.47
N SER A 74 -32.52 11.77 -26.68
CA SER A 74 -32.09 13.03 -27.27
C SER A 74 -33.27 14.00 -27.40
N VAL A 75 -32.98 15.30 -27.34
CA VAL A 75 -33.93 16.40 -27.57
C VAL A 75 -34.69 16.21 -28.90
N ASP A 76 -34.05 15.60 -29.91
CA ASP A 76 -34.65 15.36 -31.22
C ASP A 76 -35.42 14.04 -31.33
N GLY A 77 -35.52 13.26 -30.25
CA GLY A 77 -36.25 11.98 -30.19
C GLY A 77 -35.67 10.83 -31.04
N ARG A 78 -34.69 11.11 -31.91
CA ARG A 78 -34.17 10.17 -32.92
C ARG A 78 -32.87 9.45 -32.55
N ARG A 79 -32.16 9.87 -31.49
CA ARG A 79 -30.90 9.25 -31.03
C ARG A 79 -30.92 9.00 -29.51
N ASN A 80 -30.27 7.92 -29.09
CA ASN A 80 -29.99 7.66 -27.67
C ASN A 80 -28.93 8.66 -27.19
N ALA A 81 -29.27 9.55 -26.25
CA ALA A 81 -28.35 10.55 -25.71
C ALA A 81 -27.44 9.99 -24.58
N GLY A 82 -27.28 8.67 -24.53
CA GLY A 82 -26.71 7.93 -23.41
C GLY A 82 -27.75 7.61 -22.33
N ALA A 83 -27.27 7.19 -21.18
CA ALA A 83 -28.08 6.95 -19.99
C ALA A 83 -27.47 7.66 -18.78
N GLN A 84 -28.33 8.04 -17.85
CA GLN A 84 -27.90 8.37 -16.50
C GLN A 84 -27.78 7.08 -15.70
N PHE A 85 -26.76 7.01 -14.85
CA PHE A 85 -26.62 5.93 -13.90
C PHE A 85 -26.39 6.46 -12.49
N VAL A 86 -26.75 5.65 -11.51
CA VAL A 86 -26.51 5.90 -10.08
C VAL A 86 -25.97 4.62 -9.47
N LEU A 87 -24.77 4.66 -8.90
CA LEU A 87 -24.22 3.53 -8.15
C LEU A 87 -25.00 3.40 -6.84
N ALA A 88 -25.37 2.17 -6.49
CA ALA A 88 -26.15 1.91 -5.28
C ALA A 88 -25.32 2.21 -4.02
N SER A 89 -25.96 2.60 -2.92
CA SER A 89 -25.26 2.86 -1.65
C SER A 89 -24.42 1.67 -1.19
N ARG A 90 -24.91 0.44 -1.40
CA ARG A 90 -24.18 -0.81 -1.13
C ARG A 90 -22.84 -0.94 -1.88
N PHE A 91 -22.62 -0.15 -2.93
CA PHE A 91 -21.38 -0.15 -3.69
C PHE A 91 -20.19 0.33 -2.87
N TRP A 92 -20.37 1.35 -2.03
CA TRP A 92 -19.33 1.85 -1.11
C TRP A 92 -19.64 1.57 0.37
N ASN A 93 -20.87 1.13 0.69
CA ASN A 93 -21.33 0.81 2.05
C ASN A 93 -21.34 -0.69 2.39
N GLN A 94 -20.55 -1.55 1.74
CA GLN A 94 -20.39 -2.94 2.26
C GLN A 94 -19.80 -2.96 3.69
N THR A 95 -19.15 -1.87 4.13
CA THR A 95 -18.78 -1.60 5.53
C THR A 95 -19.96 -1.20 6.44
N ALA A 96 -21.13 -0.87 5.91
CA ALA A 96 -22.29 -0.41 6.71
C ALA A 96 -23.13 -1.54 7.33
N GLN A 97 -22.86 -2.81 7.02
CA GLN A 97 -23.31 -3.91 7.88
C GLN A 97 -22.56 -3.94 9.23
N PHE A 98 -21.47 -3.19 9.35
CA PHE A 98 -20.65 -3.06 10.55
C PHE A 98 -20.44 -1.58 10.88
N SER A 99 -21.51 -0.95 11.36
CA SER A 99 -21.58 0.34 12.08
C SER A 99 -20.34 1.25 12.06
N GLN A 100 -20.02 1.82 10.89
CA GLN A 100 -19.52 3.19 10.72
C GLN A 100 -19.28 3.40 9.23
N THR A 101 -20.09 4.27 8.61
CA THR A 101 -19.75 4.85 7.32
C THR A 101 -18.34 5.44 7.42
N PRO A 102 -17.40 5.14 6.51
CA PRO A 102 -16.34 6.10 6.27
C PRO A 102 -17.07 7.40 5.94
N ILE A 103 -16.87 8.44 6.74
CA ILE A 103 -17.49 9.75 6.52
C ILE A 103 -16.87 10.27 5.20
N LEU A 104 -17.44 9.81 4.09
CA LEU A 104 -17.22 10.30 2.74
C LEU A 104 -18.12 11.52 2.49
N SER A 105 -18.88 11.96 3.50
CA SER A 105 -19.55 13.26 3.45
C SER A 105 -18.47 14.33 3.57
N GLY A 106 -18.16 14.99 2.46
CA GLY A 106 -17.35 16.21 2.42
C GLY A 106 -18.00 17.41 3.12
N SER A 107 -18.80 17.19 4.16
CA SER A 107 -19.53 18.21 4.91
C SER A 107 -19.10 18.35 6.37
N ASP A 108 -18.41 17.37 6.96
CA ASP A 108 -18.11 17.38 8.41
C ASP A 108 -16.60 17.55 8.71
N LEU A 109 -15.77 17.66 7.68
CA LEU A 109 -14.46 18.27 7.80
C LEU A 109 -14.67 19.76 7.55
N GLY A 110 -14.66 20.56 8.62
CA GLY A 110 -14.62 22.01 8.50
C GLY A 110 -13.59 22.40 7.45
N SER A 111 -13.97 23.30 6.55
CA SER A 111 -13.23 23.68 5.35
C SER A 111 -11.78 24.16 5.60
N ASP A 112 -11.40 24.38 6.87
CA ASP A 112 -10.11 24.92 7.28
C ASP A 112 -9.05 23.89 7.69
N ASP A 113 -9.37 22.59 7.83
CA ASP A 113 -8.46 21.61 8.47
C ASP A 113 -7.95 20.52 7.52
N SER A 114 -7.75 20.88 6.26
CA SER A 114 -7.42 19.93 5.18
C SER A 114 -6.02 19.30 5.30
N SER A 115 -5.11 19.89 6.07
CA SER A 115 -3.74 19.42 6.32
C SER A 115 -3.62 18.42 7.48
N ARG A 116 -4.59 18.35 8.40
CA ARG A 116 -4.50 17.49 9.60
C ARG A 116 -4.63 15.98 9.35
N PHE A 117 -5.11 15.58 8.17
CA PHE A 117 -5.50 14.19 7.88
C PHE A 117 -4.95 13.65 6.56
N ALA A 118 -3.71 14.02 6.21
CA ALA A 118 -3.10 13.65 4.92
C ALA A 118 -3.04 12.13 4.67
N SER A 119 -2.89 11.29 5.71
CA SER A 119 -2.84 9.82 5.55
C SER A 119 -4.21 9.16 5.31
N ILE A 120 -5.31 9.80 5.73
CA ILE A 120 -6.67 9.25 5.69
C ILE A 120 -7.30 9.41 4.29
N ARG A 121 -6.71 10.25 3.44
CA ARG A 121 -7.25 10.54 2.11
C ARG A 121 -6.79 9.50 1.09
N PHE A 122 -7.71 9.12 0.22
CA PHE A 122 -7.38 8.37 -0.99
C PHE A 122 -6.48 9.25 -1.86
N ASP A 123 -5.26 8.78 -2.13
CA ASP A 123 -4.30 9.48 -2.97
C ASP A 123 -4.37 8.91 -4.40
N PRO A 124 -4.96 9.63 -5.37
CA PRO A 124 -5.01 9.17 -6.76
C PRO A 124 -3.60 8.99 -7.38
N ALA A 125 -2.57 9.61 -6.79
CA ALA A 125 -1.19 9.41 -7.16
C ALA A 125 -0.62 8.09 -6.62
N ARG A 126 -1.20 7.47 -5.58
CA ARG A 126 -0.83 6.10 -5.18
C ARG A 126 -1.38 5.11 -6.21
N VAL A 127 -0.56 4.11 -6.54
CA VAL A 127 -0.96 2.98 -7.37
C VAL A 127 -2.26 2.38 -6.82
N ASN A 128 -3.26 2.24 -7.69
CA ASN A 128 -4.58 1.76 -7.32
C ASN A 128 -5.31 1.16 -8.55
N PRO A 129 -6.44 0.47 -8.38
CA PRO A 129 -7.15 -0.18 -9.48
C PRO A 129 -7.51 0.74 -10.66
N ALA A 130 -7.79 2.02 -10.44
CA ALA A 130 -8.15 2.97 -11.50
C ALA A 130 -7.02 3.18 -12.51
N TRP A 131 -5.77 2.94 -12.12
CA TRP A 131 -4.62 3.07 -13.01
C TRP A 131 -4.69 2.12 -14.20
N ALA A 132 -5.26 0.93 -14.02
CA ALA A 132 -5.48 -0.02 -15.10
C ALA A 132 -6.46 0.49 -16.17
N TRP A 133 -7.29 1.51 -15.85
CA TRP A 133 -8.18 2.11 -16.84
C TRP A 133 -7.51 3.13 -17.75
N ARG A 134 -6.30 3.56 -17.41
CA ARG A 134 -5.53 4.56 -18.15
C ARG A 134 -4.61 3.94 -19.21
N VAL A 135 -4.52 2.60 -19.23
CA VAL A 135 -3.73 1.86 -20.21
C VAL A 135 -4.62 1.09 -21.19
N GLY A 136 -4.14 0.97 -22.42
CA GLY A 136 -4.78 0.16 -23.45
C GLY A 136 -4.49 -1.32 -23.23
N VAL A 137 -5.53 -2.10 -22.91
CA VAL A 137 -5.44 -3.56 -22.74
C VAL A 137 -6.45 -4.26 -23.64
N PRO A 138 -6.14 -5.49 -24.12
CA PRO A 138 -6.92 -6.13 -25.18
C PRO A 138 -8.30 -6.64 -24.72
N THR A 139 -8.46 -6.96 -23.44
CA THR A 139 -9.72 -7.52 -22.92
C THR A 139 -10.04 -7.08 -21.49
N ALA A 140 -11.30 -7.20 -21.10
CA ALA A 140 -11.77 -7.02 -19.73
C ALA A 140 -10.98 -7.85 -18.69
N SER A 141 -10.60 -9.09 -19.03
CA SER A 141 -9.80 -9.93 -18.14
C SER A 141 -8.40 -9.36 -17.92
N HIS A 142 -7.75 -8.81 -18.95
CA HIS A 142 -6.45 -8.14 -18.80
C HIS A 142 -6.58 -6.91 -17.90
N ARG A 143 -7.63 -6.12 -18.09
CA ARG A 143 -7.92 -4.95 -17.27
C ARG A 143 -8.09 -5.30 -15.79
N VAL A 144 -8.91 -6.31 -15.50
CA VAL A 144 -9.20 -6.73 -14.13
C VAL A 144 -7.98 -7.36 -13.46
N VAL A 145 -7.17 -8.16 -14.16
CA VAL A 145 -5.92 -8.69 -13.61
C VAL A 145 -4.93 -7.56 -13.30
N LEU A 146 -4.76 -6.62 -14.23
CA LEU A 146 -3.84 -5.49 -14.04
C LEU A 146 -4.29 -4.57 -12.89
N ALA A 147 -5.59 -4.31 -12.78
CA ALA A 147 -6.16 -3.57 -11.66
C ALA A 147 -6.07 -4.32 -10.33
N THR A 148 -6.19 -5.66 -10.34
CA THR A 148 -5.96 -6.51 -9.16
C THR A 148 -4.50 -6.45 -8.75
N MET A 149 -3.56 -6.45 -9.69
CA MET A 149 -2.15 -6.23 -9.37
C MET A 149 -1.94 -4.85 -8.77
N ALA A 150 -2.50 -3.79 -9.37
CA ALA A 150 -2.41 -2.43 -8.84
C ALA A 150 -3.06 -2.29 -7.44
N LEU A 151 -4.07 -3.09 -7.11
CA LEU A 151 -4.66 -3.17 -5.77
C LEU A 151 -3.67 -3.75 -4.74
N LEU A 152 -3.03 -4.86 -5.12
CA LEU A 152 -2.15 -5.63 -4.23
C LEU A 152 -0.74 -5.04 -4.16
N SER A 153 -0.41 -4.14 -5.07
CA SER A 153 0.86 -3.44 -5.11
C SER A 153 0.97 -2.36 -4.06
N ASP A 154 2.19 -2.18 -3.57
CA ASP A 154 2.56 -1.00 -2.81
C ASP A 154 2.56 0.26 -3.68
N HIS A 155 2.94 1.39 -3.07
CA HIS A 155 3.07 2.67 -3.77
C HIS A 155 4.12 2.66 -4.91
N ARG A 156 5.00 1.65 -5.00
CA ARG A 156 6.01 1.47 -6.06
C ARG A 156 5.55 0.52 -7.15
N GLY A 157 4.35 -0.05 -7.03
CA GLY A 157 3.83 -1.00 -7.99
C GLY A 157 4.29 -2.44 -7.77
N VAL A 158 4.89 -2.77 -6.62
CA VAL A 158 5.39 -4.12 -6.32
C VAL A 158 4.41 -4.88 -5.43
N CYS A 159 4.10 -6.13 -5.76
CA CYS A 159 3.27 -7.01 -4.93
C CYS A 159 3.88 -8.41 -4.75
N LEU A 160 3.58 -9.01 -3.59
CA LEU A 160 3.83 -10.42 -3.28
C LEU A 160 2.49 -11.11 -3.13
N ALA A 161 1.87 -11.41 -4.26
CA ALA A 161 0.57 -12.06 -4.30
C ALA A 161 0.70 -13.47 -4.91
N PRO A 162 0.28 -14.52 -4.17
CA PRO A 162 0.05 -15.82 -4.78
C PRO A 162 -0.84 -15.71 -6.01
N ARG A 163 -0.58 -16.54 -7.02
CA ARG A 163 -1.44 -16.60 -8.22
C ARG A 163 -2.89 -16.93 -7.90
N ALA A 164 -3.12 -17.67 -6.81
CA ALA A 164 -4.46 -17.97 -6.30
C ALA A 164 -5.20 -16.69 -5.90
N THR A 165 -4.58 -15.83 -5.09
CA THR A 165 -5.10 -14.52 -4.69
C THR A 165 -5.46 -13.67 -5.91
N ILE A 166 -4.55 -13.58 -6.89
CA ILE A 166 -4.80 -12.79 -8.11
C ILE A 166 -5.97 -13.37 -8.88
N ALA A 167 -6.06 -14.70 -9.00
CA ALA A 167 -7.14 -15.38 -9.72
C ALA A 167 -8.50 -15.13 -9.05
N GLU A 168 -8.58 -15.32 -7.74
CA GLU A 168 -9.77 -15.09 -6.94
C GLU A 168 -10.24 -13.63 -7.01
N ARG A 169 -9.33 -12.69 -6.71
CA ARG A 169 -9.60 -11.24 -6.78
C ARG A 169 -9.86 -10.75 -8.20
N SER A 170 -9.51 -11.52 -9.23
CA SER A 170 -9.86 -11.24 -10.62
C SER A 170 -11.11 -11.97 -11.11
N LEU A 171 -11.71 -12.86 -10.32
CA LEU A 171 -12.80 -13.77 -10.72
C LEU A 171 -12.44 -14.64 -11.94
N LEU A 172 -11.19 -15.08 -12.00
CA LEU A 172 -10.66 -15.91 -13.08
C LEU A 172 -10.22 -17.27 -12.56
N SER A 173 -10.24 -18.28 -13.43
CA SER A 173 -9.58 -19.55 -13.14
C SER A 173 -8.05 -19.37 -13.08
N SER A 174 -7.34 -20.21 -12.33
CA SER A 174 -5.87 -20.15 -12.27
C SER A 174 -5.21 -20.26 -13.66
N ALA A 175 -5.77 -21.07 -14.56
CA ALA A 175 -5.28 -21.20 -15.93
C ALA A 175 -5.46 -19.90 -16.74
N SER A 176 -6.64 -19.28 -16.65
CA SER A 176 -6.92 -17.99 -17.30
C SER A 176 -6.04 -16.88 -16.74
N THR A 177 -5.87 -16.83 -15.42
CA THR A 177 -4.99 -15.86 -14.74
C THR A 177 -3.55 -16.00 -15.21
N ASN A 178 -3.01 -17.22 -15.27
CA ASN A 178 -1.66 -17.46 -15.78
C ASN A 178 -1.48 -17.01 -17.23
N ARG A 179 -2.46 -17.28 -18.08
CA ARG A 179 -2.44 -16.82 -19.47
C ARG A 179 -2.39 -15.30 -19.54
N VAL A 180 -3.29 -14.61 -18.84
CA VAL A 180 -3.35 -13.14 -18.82
C VAL A 180 -2.07 -12.54 -18.23
N LEU A 181 -1.53 -13.10 -17.15
CA LEU A 181 -0.26 -12.63 -16.59
C LEU A 181 0.89 -12.79 -17.59
N ASN A 182 0.93 -13.88 -18.37
CA ASN A 182 1.97 -14.09 -19.38
C ASN A 182 1.82 -13.10 -20.54
N ASP A 183 0.58 -12.82 -20.95
CA ASP A 183 0.27 -11.85 -22.00
C ASP A 183 0.66 -10.42 -21.54
N LEU A 184 0.31 -10.02 -20.32
CA LEU A 184 0.69 -8.73 -19.73
C LEU A 184 2.20 -8.56 -19.56
N GLU A 185 2.91 -9.64 -19.21
CA GLU A 185 4.37 -9.65 -19.12
C GLU A 185 5.01 -9.49 -20.52
N LYS A 186 4.51 -10.22 -21.51
CA LYS A 186 4.95 -10.11 -22.91
C LYS A 186 4.70 -8.71 -23.49
N GLU A 187 3.60 -8.07 -23.13
CA GLU A 187 3.28 -6.69 -23.51
C GLU A 187 4.13 -5.64 -22.76
N GLY A 188 4.85 -6.05 -21.72
CA GLY A 188 5.72 -5.19 -20.92
C GLY A 188 4.97 -4.33 -19.90
N TRP A 189 3.75 -4.70 -19.50
CA TRP A 189 3.00 -4.01 -18.44
C TRP A 189 3.42 -4.45 -17.04
N ILE A 190 3.85 -5.70 -16.91
CA ILE A 190 4.29 -6.29 -15.65
C ILE A 190 5.62 -7.01 -15.84
N GLY A 191 6.39 -7.15 -14.76
CA GLY A 191 7.56 -8.02 -14.71
C GLY A 191 7.47 -8.98 -13.52
N ARG A 192 8.32 -10.01 -13.56
CA ARG A 192 8.38 -11.05 -12.54
C ARG A 192 9.81 -11.33 -12.12
N GLU A 193 9.99 -11.45 -10.82
CA GLU A 193 11.25 -11.85 -10.22
C GLU A 193 11.03 -13.17 -9.48
N SER A 194 11.86 -14.17 -9.82
CA SER A 194 11.82 -15.45 -9.12
C SER A 194 12.34 -15.26 -7.70
N ARG A 195 11.60 -15.77 -6.72
CA ARG A 195 11.98 -15.66 -5.31
C ARG A 195 12.23 -17.03 -4.70
N ARG A 196 13.12 -17.09 -3.71
CA ARG A 196 13.40 -18.30 -2.93
C ARG A 196 13.25 -18.02 -1.43
N ARG A 197 12.75 -19.02 -0.69
CA ARG A 197 12.65 -19.08 0.78
C ARG A 197 13.58 -20.18 1.26
N GLY A 198 14.79 -19.81 1.69
CA GLY A 198 15.87 -20.77 1.95
C GLY A 198 16.15 -21.61 0.70
N ALA A 199 16.15 -22.94 0.84
CA ALA A 199 16.33 -23.86 -0.29
C ALA A 199 15.08 -24.05 -1.18
N ARG A 200 13.92 -23.47 -0.82
CA ARG A 200 12.64 -23.67 -1.55
C ARG A 200 12.31 -22.48 -2.45
N ALA A 201 11.60 -22.73 -3.54
CA ALA A 201 10.98 -21.65 -4.31
C ALA A 201 9.90 -20.96 -3.47
N ALA A 202 9.84 -19.63 -3.53
CA ALA A 202 8.81 -18.82 -2.88
C ALA A 202 7.89 -18.17 -3.93
N GLU A 203 6.84 -17.50 -3.49
CA GLU A 203 5.96 -16.75 -4.38
C GLU A 203 6.79 -15.74 -5.21
N ALA A 204 6.60 -15.78 -6.53
CA ALA A 204 7.27 -14.84 -7.41
C ALA A 204 6.85 -13.42 -7.06
N ARG A 205 7.84 -12.53 -7.03
CA ARG A 205 7.60 -11.10 -6.89
C ARG A 205 7.10 -10.57 -8.22
N LEU A 206 6.00 -9.85 -8.19
CA LEU A 206 5.42 -9.21 -9.36
C LEU A 206 5.57 -7.70 -9.21
N HIS A 207 5.89 -7.02 -10.29
CA HIS A 207 5.96 -5.55 -10.30
C HIS A 207 5.27 -4.99 -11.53
N LEU A 208 4.64 -3.82 -11.37
CA LEU A 208 4.18 -2.99 -12.47
C LEU A 208 5.38 -2.28 -13.09
N THR A 209 5.52 -2.32 -14.41
CA THR A 209 6.71 -1.77 -15.08
C THR A 209 6.68 -0.23 -15.11
N ARG A 210 7.82 0.35 -15.46
CA ARG A 210 7.98 1.80 -15.69
C ARG A 210 7.00 2.34 -16.69
N ARG A 211 6.87 1.61 -17.79
CA ARG A 211 5.89 1.90 -18.82
C ARG A 211 4.47 1.97 -18.25
N PHE A 212 4.07 1.02 -17.41
CA PHE A 212 2.75 1.07 -16.78
C PHE A 212 2.62 2.31 -15.90
N LEU A 213 3.57 2.55 -14.99
CA LEU A 213 3.49 3.63 -14.02
C LEU A 213 3.50 5.01 -14.70
N GLU A 214 4.33 5.22 -15.72
CA GLU A 214 4.37 6.47 -16.49
C GLU A 214 3.10 6.69 -17.33
N THR A 215 2.55 5.62 -17.92
CA THR A 215 1.33 5.74 -18.74
C THR A 215 0.09 5.97 -17.87
N ALA A 216 0.05 5.34 -16.69
CA ALA A 216 -1.12 5.38 -15.81
C ALA A 216 -1.06 6.49 -14.75
N ALA A 217 0.08 7.16 -14.58
CA ALA A 217 0.20 8.30 -13.68
C ALA A 217 -0.85 9.37 -14.04
N PRO A 218 -1.53 9.99 -13.05
CA PRO A 218 -2.39 11.12 -13.32
C PRO A 218 -1.57 12.26 -13.98
N THR A 219 -2.02 12.75 -15.13
CA THR A 219 -1.44 13.97 -15.72
C THR A 219 -1.84 15.15 -14.85
N GLY A 220 -0.86 15.79 -14.21
CA GLY A 220 -1.06 16.84 -13.21
C GLY A 220 -1.89 18.01 -13.75
N GLY A 221 -3.11 18.14 -13.23
CA GLY A 221 -3.96 19.31 -13.35
C GLY A 221 -4.64 19.54 -12.01
N GLY A 222 -3.93 20.18 -11.07
CA GLY A 222 -4.44 20.49 -9.74
C GLY A 222 -3.27 20.76 -8.79
N ASP A 223 -3.21 22.00 -8.29
CA ASP A 223 -2.17 22.52 -7.41
C ASP A 223 -1.77 21.55 -6.29
N MET A 224 -0.46 21.39 -6.15
CA MET A 224 0.15 20.86 -4.93
C MET A 224 -0.35 21.69 -3.75
N PRO A 225 -1.00 21.11 -2.72
CA PRO A 225 -1.39 21.89 -1.56
C PRO A 225 -0.13 22.39 -0.86
N ALA A 226 -0.03 23.71 -0.75
CA ALA A 226 1.03 24.41 -0.04
C ALA A 226 1.04 24.04 1.46
N ALA A 227 2.23 24.03 2.04
CA ALA A 227 2.50 23.70 3.43
C ALA A 227 1.61 24.52 4.40
N ALA A 228 0.98 23.84 5.36
CA ALA A 228 0.22 24.47 6.43
C ALA A 228 1.14 24.88 7.59
N SER A 229 0.96 26.10 8.10
CA SER A 229 1.71 26.68 9.23
C SER A 229 1.33 26.06 10.59
N PRO A 230 2.24 26.08 11.59
CA PRO A 230 2.09 25.31 12.81
C PRO A 230 1.23 26.03 13.87
N GLY A 231 0.43 25.23 14.58
CA GLY A 231 -0.24 25.59 15.83
C GLY A 231 0.39 24.80 16.99
N ASP A 232 0.61 25.51 18.09
CA ASP A 232 1.39 25.15 19.28
C ASP A 232 0.76 24.00 20.11
N GLU A 233 1.58 23.08 20.63
CA GLU A 233 1.56 22.61 22.05
C GLU A 233 2.49 21.41 22.36
N SER A 234 3.37 21.67 23.34
CA SER A 234 4.12 20.76 24.24
C SER A 234 5.44 20.10 23.77
N VAL A 235 6.44 20.20 24.65
CA VAL A 235 7.89 20.17 24.39
C VAL A 235 8.51 18.76 24.34
N GLN A 236 7.70 17.69 24.44
CA GLN A 236 8.19 16.30 24.33
C GLN A 236 7.65 15.55 23.11
N ASP A 237 6.45 15.91 22.61
CA ASP A 237 5.95 15.45 21.29
C ASP A 237 6.65 16.17 20.10
N ALA A 238 7.32 17.30 20.37
CA ALA A 238 7.97 18.13 19.36
C ALA A 238 9.22 17.51 18.70
N LEU A 239 9.91 16.57 19.37
CA LEU A 239 11.15 15.95 18.86
C LEU A 239 10.89 14.84 17.84
N LEU A 240 9.72 14.19 17.91
CA LEU A 240 9.29 13.15 16.98
C LEU A 240 8.32 13.69 15.89
N GLY A 241 7.98 14.98 15.95
CA GLY A 241 7.26 15.68 14.88
C GLY A 241 8.12 15.89 13.62
N PRO A 242 7.51 16.17 12.46
CA PRO A 242 8.23 16.41 11.20
C PRO A 242 9.24 17.56 11.29
N ASP A 243 8.93 18.60 12.07
CA ASP A 243 9.82 19.76 12.29
C ASP A 243 10.98 19.44 13.24
N GLY A 244 10.82 18.44 14.11
CA GLY A 244 11.80 18.01 15.11
C GLY A 244 13.06 17.42 14.48
N LEU A 245 12.90 16.48 13.53
CA LEU A 245 14.06 15.91 12.83
C LEU A 245 14.79 16.97 12.00
N THR A 246 14.05 17.84 11.32
CA THR A 246 14.64 18.93 10.53
C THR A 246 15.49 19.85 11.40
N ALA A 247 14.98 20.26 12.56
CA ALA A 247 15.71 21.08 13.51
C ALA A 247 16.97 20.38 14.04
N LEU A 248 16.86 19.10 14.44
CA LEU A 248 17.98 18.30 14.92
C LEU A 248 19.06 18.11 13.86
N VAL A 249 18.67 17.84 12.61
CA VAL A 249 19.60 17.70 11.48
C VAL A 249 20.30 19.02 11.17
N CYS A 250 19.57 20.14 11.16
CA CYS A 250 20.15 21.46 10.96
C CYS A 250 21.12 21.85 12.09
N ALA A 251 20.75 21.59 13.35
CA ALA A 251 21.59 21.86 14.51
C ALA A 251 22.86 21.00 14.52
N ALA A 252 22.73 19.69 14.31
CA ALA A 252 23.87 18.78 14.22
C ALA A 252 24.78 19.13 13.03
N ARG A 253 24.21 19.53 11.89
CA ARG A 253 24.98 19.98 10.72
C ARG A 253 25.77 21.25 11.01
N ALA A 254 25.16 22.22 11.70
CA ALA A 254 25.81 23.48 12.07
C ALA A 254 27.02 23.26 12.99
N THR A 255 27.00 22.21 13.81
CA THR A 255 28.13 21.83 14.69
C THR A 255 29.08 20.81 14.07
N GLY A 256 28.96 20.52 12.77
CA GLY A 256 29.81 19.55 12.07
C GLY A 256 29.60 18.11 12.52
N TRP A 257 28.37 17.75 12.90
CA TRP A 257 27.95 16.42 13.34
C TRP A 257 28.60 15.95 14.65
N ARG A 258 29.00 16.90 15.50
CA ARG A 258 29.64 16.63 16.80
C ARG A 258 29.02 17.47 17.91
N GLY A 259 29.19 16.99 19.14
CA GLY A 259 28.76 17.69 20.36
C GLY A 259 27.27 17.51 20.66
N PRO A 260 26.72 18.32 21.59
CA PRO A 260 25.41 18.07 22.18
C PRO A 260 24.26 17.93 21.16
N ALA A 261 24.26 18.73 20.09
CA ALA A 261 23.24 18.65 19.04
C ALA A 261 23.31 17.33 18.24
N ALA A 262 24.51 16.76 18.06
CA ALA A 262 24.70 15.46 17.44
C ALA A 262 24.25 14.33 18.38
N ASP A 263 24.50 14.47 19.69
CA ASP A 263 24.08 13.51 20.70
C ASP A 263 22.54 13.48 20.84
N GLU A 264 21.89 14.65 20.79
CA GLU A 264 20.43 14.79 20.78
C GLU A 264 19.81 14.15 19.54
N LEU A 265 20.41 14.36 18.35
CA LEU A 265 19.99 13.68 17.14
C LEU A 265 20.16 12.17 17.26
N ALA A 266 21.29 11.67 17.78
CA ALA A 266 21.52 10.24 17.96
C ALA A 266 20.53 9.61 18.95
N ALA A 267 20.18 10.31 20.03
CA ALA A 267 19.15 9.89 20.97
C ALA A 267 17.76 9.82 20.29
N ALA A 268 17.38 10.84 19.52
CA ALA A 268 16.13 10.85 18.78
C ALA A 268 16.05 9.71 17.74
N LEU A 269 17.14 9.43 17.02
CA LEU A 269 17.23 8.29 16.10
C LEU A 269 17.06 6.95 16.83
N THR A 270 17.68 6.82 18.01
CA THR A 270 17.57 5.62 18.84
C THR A 270 16.14 5.40 19.32
N GLU A 271 15.48 6.45 19.79
CA GLU A 271 14.10 6.39 20.24
C GLU A 271 13.14 6.08 19.07
N ALA A 272 13.32 6.76 17.94
CA ALA A 272 12.50 6.52 16.75
C ALA A 272 12.62 5.08 16.25
N ILE A 273 13.83 4.50 16.25
CA ILE A 273 14.07 3.11 15.82
C ILE A 273 13.63 2.11 16.88
N ALA A 274 13.77 2.41 18.17
CA ALA A 274 13.30 1.52 19.23
C ALA A 274 11.76 1.56 19.39
N GLY A 275 11.10 2.61 18.91
CA GLY A 275 9.65 2.81 18.93
C GLY A 275 8.99 2.50 17.59
N ASP A 276 8.72 3.55 16.81
CA ASP A 276 7.84 3.48 15.63
C ASP A 276 8.51 2.92 14.37
N GLY A 277 9.83 3.08 14.25
CA GLY A 277 10.68 2.49 13.22
C GLY A 277 11.18 1.09 13.57
N LYS A 278 10.68 0.50 14.65
CA LYS A 278 11.18 -0.78 15.19
C LYS A 278 11.07 -1.95 14.23
N TRP A 279 10.08 -1.95 13.34
CA TRP A 279 9.98 -2.91 12.24
C TRP A 279 11.18 -2.85 11.28
N VAL A 280 11.89 -1.71 11.18
CA VAL A 280 13.12 -1.59 10.39
C VAL A 280 14.28 -2.34 11.07
N ALA A 281 14.41 -2.24 12.39
CA ALA A 281 15.44 -2.95 13.15
C ALA A 281 15.22 -4.47 13.14
N LEU A 282 13.96 -4.91 13.10
CA LEU A 282 13.54 -6.31 13.03
C LEU A 282 13.85 -7.01 11.69
N ARG A 283 14.64 -6.38 10.82
CA ARG A 283 15.13 -6.95 9.56
C ARG A 283 16.43 -7.71 9.70
N ARG A 284 17.24 -7.32 10.69
CA ARG A 284 18.60 -7.78 10.88
C ARG A 284 18.66 -9.27 11.12
N VAL A 285 19.31 -9.98 10.21
CA VAL A 285 19.50 -11.44 10.32
C VAL A 285 20.71 -11.74 11.19
N ASP A 286 20.56 -12.68 12.14
CA ASP A 286 21.60 -13.11 13.09
C ASP A 286 22.02 -12.07 14.15
N PHE A 287 21.22 -11.02 14.37
CA PHE A 287 21.45 -10.04 15.43
C PHE A 287 20.59 -10.34 16.66
N SER A 288 21.16 -10.12 17.85
CA SER A 288 20.33 -9.99 19.05
C SER A 288 19.47 -8.72 18.93
N TRP A 289 18.41 -8.65 19.73
CA TRP A 289 17.52 -7.49 19.76
C TRP A 289 18.25 -6.15 19.91
N GLN A 290 19.17 -6.08 20.88
CA GLN A 290 19.90 -4.86 21.20
C GLN A 290 20.87 -4.50 20.08
N ASP A 291 21.52 -5.50 19.49
CA ASP A 291 22.46 -5.30 18.39
C ASP A 291 21.74 -4.88 17.10
N ALA A 292 20.53 -5.38 16.86
CA ALA A 292 19.71 -5.01 15.71
C ALA A 292 19.30 -3.54 15.74
N ILE A 293 18.90 -3.04 16.91
CA ILE A 293 18.58 -1.62 17.12
C ILE A 293 19.85 -0.77 16.96
N ALA A 294 20.95 -1.12 17.64
CA ALA A 294 22.19 -0.35 17.59
C ALA A 294 22.77 -0.23 16.17
N ASP A 295 22.74 -1.33 15.40
CA ASP A 295 23.18 -1.30 14.01
C ASP A 295 22.25 -0.47 13.12
N THR A 296 20.93 -0.62 13.28
CA THR A 296 19.95 0.18 12.51
C THR A 296 20.07 1.67 12.82
N VAL A 297 20.37 2.04 14.08
CA VAL A 297 20.69 3.42 14.48
C VAL A 297 21.96 3.90 13.80
N SER A 298 22.98 3.05 13.67
CA SER A 298 24.21 3.40 12.94
C SER A 298 23.94 3.63 11.45
N ILE A 299 23.07 2.83 10.83
CA ILE A 299 22.60 3.04 9.45
C ILE A 299 21.83 4.36 9.33
N ALA A 300 20.97 4.67 10.30
CA ALA A 300 20.21 5.92 10.34
C ALA A 300 21.10 7.15 10.48
N TRP A 301 22.10 7.08 11.34
CA TRP A 301 23.10 8.12 11.48
C TRP A 301 23.80 8.42 10.14
N LEU A 302 24.29 7.38 9.46
CA LEU A 302 24.92 7.52 8.14
C LEU A 302 23.95 8.06 7.08
N ALA A 303 22.71 7.55 7.08
CA ALA A 303 21.67 8.01 6.16
C ALA A 303 21.38 9.51 6.33
N VAL A 304 21.32 9.99 7.58
CA VAL A 304 21.14 11.41 7.89
C VAL A 304 22.31 12.25 7.38
N VAL A 305 23.54 11.86 7.71
CA VAL A 305 24.74 12.61 7.32
C VAL A 305 24.85 12.73 5.79
N GLU A 306 24.55 11.65 5.07
CA GLU A 306 24.67 11.60 3.61
C GLU A 306 23.49 12.24 2.86
N ASN A 307 22.31 12.34 3.47
CA ASN A 307 21.09 12.82 2.81
C ASN A 307 20.49 14.07 3.49
N ALA A 308 21.30 14.79 4.28
CA ALA A 308 20.84 15.88 5.15
C ALA A 308 19.95 16.90 4.43
N GLU A 309 20.35 17.36 3.24
CA GLU A 309 19.60 18.36 2.46
C GLU A 309 18.25 17.81 1.96
N ARG A 310 18.23 16.55 1.53
CA ARG A 310 16.99 15.87 1.10
C ARG A 310 16.05 15.63 2.27
N ILE A 311 16.58 15.33 3.45
CA ILE A 311 15.80 15.07 4.66
C ILE A 311 15.18 16.36 5.18
N VAL A 312 15.96 17.44 5.27
CA VAL A 312 15.51 18.76 5.73
C VAL A 312 14.42 19.37 4.83
N THR A 313 14.47 19.08 3.52
CA THR A 313 13.49 19.61 2.55
C THR A 313 12.29 18.68 2.33
N ALA A 314 12.26 17.51 2.96
CA ALA A 314 11.18 16.54 2.79
C ALA A 314 9.90 16.99 3.52
N ALA A 315 8.74 16.74 2.91
CA ALA A 315 7.45 16.94 3.55
C ALA A 315 7.23 16.01 4.77
N ASN A 316 7.95 14.88 4.83
CA ASN A 316 8.01 14.00 5.99
C ASN A 316 9.46 13.50 6.18
N PRO A 317 10.29 14.23 6.94
CA PRO A 317 11.70 13.90 7.15
C PRO A 317 11.91 12.51 7.78
N TRP A 318 11.10 12.15 8.77
CA TRP A 318 11.16 10.85 9.44
C TRP A 318 10.79 9.70 8.49
N GLY A 319 9.75 9.87 7.69
CA GLY A 319 9.35 8.90 6.68
C GLY A 319 10.44 8.66 5.65
N LEU A 320 11.05 9.73 5.12
CA LEU A 320 12.15 9.61 4.17
C LEU A 320 13.36 8.90 4.79
N LEU A 321 13.73 9.27 6.01
CA LEU A 321 14.85 8.66 6.72
C LEU A 321 14.61 7.16 6.93
N LEU A 322 13.47 6.75 7.49
CA LEU A 322 13.17 5.34 7.74
C LEU A 322 13.15 4.51 6.45
N SER A 323 12.71 5.08 5.33
CA SER A 323 12.79 4.43 4.01
C SER A 323 14.22 4.31 3.47
N ILE A 324 15.11 5.27 3.74
CA ILE A 324 16.55 5.13 3.40
C ILE A 324 17.20 4.05 4.26
N VAL A 325 16.92 4.07 5.57
CA VAL A 325 17.47 3.11 6.54
C VAL A 325 17.00 1.70 6.23
N GLY A 326 15.70 1.52 5.96
CA GLY A 326 15.12 0.25 5.59
C GLY A 326 15.77 -0.38 4.37
N ARG A 327 16.03 0.41 3.32
CA ARG A 327 16.72 -0.07 2.11
C ARG A 327 18.17 -0.46 2.38
N ARG A 328 18.90 0.34 3.16
CA ARG A 328 20.30 0.04 3.52
C ARG A 328 20.41 -1.21 4.39
N ALA A 329 19.53 -1.35 5.37
CA ALA A 329 19.45 -2.54 6.21
C ALA A 329 19.15 -3.79 5.37
N ALA A 330 18.15 -3.72 4.48
CA ALA A 330 17.82 -4.82 3.57
C ALA A 330 18.99 -5.22 2.66
N LYS A 331 19.71 -4.24 2.08
CA LYS A 331 20.93 -4.49 1.28
C LYS A 331 21.98 -5.24 2.09
N GLN A 332 22.24 -4.80 3.32
CA GLN A 332 23.25 -5.40 4.17
C GLN A 332 22.88 -6.82 4.61
N ASP A 333 21.60 -7.06 4.93
CA ASP A 333 21.12 -8.40 5.28
C ASP A 333 21.07 -9.35 4.07
N GLN A 334 20.74 -8.87 2.88
CA GLN A 334 20.81 -9.68 1.65
C GLN A 334 22.26 -10.11 1.35
N LEU A 335 23.23 -9.20 1.51
CA LEU A 335 24.65 -9.52 1.39
C LEU A 335 25.08 -10.54 2.45
N ASN A 336 24.62 -10.39 3.69
CA ASN A 336 24.93 -11.30 4.80
C ASN A 336 24.29 -12.68 4.63
N ARG A 337 23.08 -12.78 4.07
CA ARG A 337 22.45 -14.07 3.69
C ARG A 337 23.23 -14.81 2.61
N GLY A 338 24.00 -14.07 1.82
CA GLY A 338 24.98 -14.62 0.88
C GLY A 338 26.18 -15.27 1.55
N VAL A 339 26.40 -15.05 2.85
CA VAL A 339 27.52 -15.57 3.65
C VAL A 339 27.06 -16.80 4.43
N VAL A 340 27.55 -17.98 4.05
CA VAL A 340 27.35 -19.21 4.84
C VAL A 340 28.44 -19.26 5.90
N VAL A 341 28.04 -19.29 7.16
CA VAL A 341 28.95 -19.54 8.29
C VAL A 341 29.15 -21.04 8.43
N THR A 342 30.37 -21.51 8.16
CA THR A 342 30.77 -22.90 8.40
C THR A 342 31.70 -22.98 9.61
N GLY A 343 31.91 -24.18 10.15
CA GLY A 343 32.90 -24.41 11.21
C GLY A 343 34.35 -24.05 10.84
N GLN A 344 34.62 -23.73 9.57
CA GLN A 344 35.93 -23.32 9.05
C GLN A 344 35.99 -21.83 8.70
N GLY A 345 34.92 -21.06 8.96
CA GLY A 345 34.86 -19.62 8.70
C GLY A 345 33.68 -19.20 7.82
N ARG A 346 33.62 -17.89 7.53
CA ARG A 346 32.62 -17.26 6.66
C ARG A 346 32.96 -17.48 5.19
N ILE A 347 32.05 -18.08 4.44
CA ILE A 347 32.20 -18.33 3.00
C ILE A 347 31.05 -17.63 2.26
N ASN A 348 31.34 -16.81 1.27
CA ASN A 348 30.30 -16.24 0.39
C ASN A 348 29.78 -17.34 -0.54
N ALA A 349 28.56 -17.82 -0.30
CA ALA A 349 27.87 -18.79 -1.13
C ALA A 349 27.24 -18.18 -2.40
N PHE A 350 27.18 -16.86 -2.48
CA PHE A 350 26.64 -16.14 -3.63
C PHE A 350 27.61 -15.04 -4.07
N THR A 351 28.12 -15.15 -5.29
CA THR A 351 28.70 -14.02 -6.01
C THR A 351 27.57 -13.32 -6.75
N LEU A 352 26.95 -12.32 -6.11
CA LEU A 352 26.23 -11.29 -6.88
C LEU A 352 27.28 -10.65 -7.79
N THR A 353 27.17 -10.83 -9.10
CA THR A 353 28.06 -10.13 -10.03
C THR A 353 27.64 -8.67 -10.11
N ASP A 354 28.60 -7.76 -10.35
CA ASP A 354 28.30 -6.34 -10.60
C ASP A 354 27.30 -6.14 -11.76
N GLU A 355 27.14 -7.13 -12.64
CA GLU A 355 26.21 -7.13 -13.78
C GLU A 355 24.77 -7.47 -13.39
N ASP A 356 24.55 -8.45 -12.50
CA ASP A 356 23.22 -8.73 -11.91
C ASP A 356 22.70 -7.52 -11.12
N TRP A 357 23.61 -6.86 -10.41
CA TRP A 357 23.39 -5.58 -9.75
C TRP A 357 23.11 -4.44 -10.74
N ARG A 358 23.71 -4.41 -11.94
CA ARG A 358 23.39 -3.39 -12.96
C ARG A 358 21.99 -3.52 -13.54
N PHE A 359 21.44 -4.74 -13.60
CA PHE A 359 20.05 -4.98 -13.93
C PHE A 359 19.10 -4.59 -12.78
N ASP A 360 19.52 -4.78 -11.52
CA ASP A 360 18.82 -4.24 -10.33
C ASP A 360 19.03 -2.72 -10.12
N GLN A 361 20.06 -2.13 -10.74
CA GLN A 361 20.32 -0.69 -10.86
C GLN A 361 19.65 -0.07 -12.07
N ALA A 362 19.07 -0.86 -12.99
CA ALA A 362 18.17 -0.28 -13.97
C ALA A 362 17.13 0.43 -13.12
N ALA A 363 17.18 1.78 -13.12
CA ALA A 363 16.40 2.59 -12.21
C ALA A 363 15.01 1.98 -12.26
N PRO A 364 14.52 1.40 -11.14
CA PRO A 364 13.22 0.80 -11.19
C PRO A 364 12.29 1.92 -11.67
N ALA A 365 11.13 1.53 -12.11
CA ALA A 365 10.01 2.38 -12.48
C ALA A 365 9.55 3.36 -11.37
N VAL A 366 10.47 3.88 -10.59
CA VAL A 366 10.35 4.42 -9.27
C VAL A 366 10.73 5.85 -9.46
N ASP A 367 9.69 6.66 -9.44
CA ASP A 367 9.87 8.08 -9.26
C ASP A 367 10.42 8.31 -7.84
N GLU A 368 11.75 8.30 -7.72
CA GLU A 368 12.48 8.60 -6.49
C GLU A 368 12.33 10.07 -6.07
N GLN A 369 11.75 10.92 -6.93
CA GLN A 369 11.52 12.33 -6.70
C GLN A 369 10.08 12.61 -6.19
N LEU A 370 9.10 11.75 -6.50
CA LEU A 370 7.71 11.93 -6.09
C LEU A 370 7.28 11.19 -4.81
N ARG A 371 8.02 10.19 -4.29
CA ARG A 371 7.47 9.24 -3.29
C ARG A 371 8.37 8.93 -2.10
N GLY A 372 9.03 9.96 -1.57
CA GLY A 372 9.93 9.85 -0.41
C GLY A 372 9.26 9.63 0.96
N SER A 373 7.94 9.44 1.05
CA SER A 373 7.21 9.40 2.34
C SER A 373 6.50 8.07 2.65
N ASP A 374 6.60 7.06 1.77
CA ASP A 374 5.78 5.84 1.87
C ASP A 374 6.62 4.59 2.17
N VAL A 375 6.10 3.70 3.02
CA VAL A 375 6.67 2.37 3.29
C VAL A 375 6.29 1.43 2.14
N GLY A 376 7.28 0.83 1.49
CA GLY A 376 7.11 -0.09 0.36
C GLY A 376 7.12 -1.55 0.79
N LEU A 377 6.77 -2.44 -0.12
CA LEU A 377 6.89 -3.88 0.07
C LEU A 377 8.35 -4.29 0.24
N ASP A 378 9.27 -3.66 -0.48
CA ASP A 378 10.71 -3.83 -0.27
C ASP A 378 11.15 -3.42 1.13
N ASP A 379 10.37 -2.53 1.75
CA ASP A 379 10.57 -2.10 3.13
C ASP A 379 10.10 -3.16 4.15
N LEU A 380 9.44 -4.24 3.76
CA LEU A 380 8.88 -5.23 4.70
C LEU A 380 9.12 -6.70 4.31
N ALA A 381 9.03 -7.03 3.03
CA ALA A 381 8.98 -8.39 2.49
C ALA A 381 10.22 -9.25 2.72
N ASP A 382 11.37 -8.61 2.90
CA ASP A 382 12.63 -9.29 3.15
C ASP A 382 12.95 -9.42 4.64
N SER A 383 12.10 -8.89 5.54
CA SER A 383 12.19 -9.21 6.97
C SER A 383 11.75 -10.67 7.20
N PRO A 384 12.60 -11.55 7.78
CA PRO A 384 12.21 -12.91 8.13
C PRO A 384 11.04 -12.93 9.11
N MET A 385 10.95 -11.90 9.94
CA MET A 385 9.90 -11.72 10.91
C MET A 385 8.57 -11.36 10.25
N MET A 386 8.51 -10.32 9.40
CA MET A 386 7.29 -9.98 8.65
C MET A 386 6.79 -11.18 7.83
N GLN A 387 7.74 -11.93 7.25
CA GLN A 387 7.46 -13.18 6.56
C GLN A 387 6.92 -14.28 7.49
N ALA A 388 7.43 -14.39 8.72
CA ALA A 388 6.92 -15.32 9.73
C ALA A 388 5.48 -14.97 10.11
N ILE A 389 5.14 -13.69 10.28
CA ILE A 389 3.76 -13.24 10.57
C ILE A 389 2.82 -13.68 9.46
N VAL A 390 3.16 -13.36 8.20
CA VAL A 390 2.32 -13.71 7.05
C VAL A 390 2.18 -15.23 6.94
N THR A 391 3.27 -15.97 7.17
CA THR A 391 3.25 -17.44 7.12
C THR A 391 2.38 -18.03 8.24
N GLN A 392 2.45 -17.48 9.44
CA GLN A 392 1.65 -17.91 10.58
C GLN A 392 0.17 -17.53 10.40
N LEU A 393 -0.14 -16.31 9.98
CA LEU A 393 -1.52 -15.92 9.67
C LEU A 393 -2.12 -16.78 8.54
N ALA A 394 -1.29 -17.22 7.59
CA ALA A 394 -1.71 -18.16 6.55
C ALA A 394 -2.11 -19.53 7.10
N THR A 395 -1.51 -20.02 8.19
CA THR A 395 -1.91 -21.31 8.78
C THR A 395 -3.30 -21.27 9.42
N VAL A 396 -3.79 -20.07 9.77
CA VAL A 396 -5.14 -19.86 10.32
C VAL A 396 -6.13 -19.34 9.28
N GLY A 397 -5.75 -19.27 8.00
CA GLY A 397 -6.66 -18.99 6.89
C GLY A 397 -6.60 -17.58 6.31
N VAL A 398 -5.70 -16.71 6.78
CA VAL A 398 -5.51 -15.38 6.16
C VAL A 398 -4.77 -15.52 4.84
N ASP A 399 -5.32 -14.97 3.76
CA ASP A 399 -4.66 -14.98 2.45
C ASP A 399 -3.31 -14.24 2.50
N PRO A 400 -2.17 -14.92 2.24
CA PRO A 400 -0.85 -14.29 2.20
C PRO A 400 -0.76 -13.11 1.22
N GLY A 401 -1.49 -13.17 0.10
CA GLY A 401 -1.48 -12.12 -0.91
C GLY A 401 -2.16 -10.83 -0.46
N LEU A 402 -3.05 -10.90 0.53
CA LEU A 402 -3.68 -9.74 1.17
C LEU A 402 -2.93 -9.26 2.40
N ALA A 403 -2.30 -10.17 3.13
CA ALA A 403 -1.54 -9.82 4.33
C ALA A 403 -0.42 -8.80 4.02
N TRP A 404 0.30 -8.97 2.92
CA TRP A 404 1.37 -8.04 2.52
C TRP A 404 0.91 -6.60 2.28
N PRO A 405 -0.04 -6.31 1.36
CA PRO A 405 -0.50 -4.94 1.13
C PRO A 405 -1.14 -4.31 2.37
N VAL A 406 -1.83 -5.10 3.21
CA VAL A 406 -2.37 -4.63 4.49
C VAL A 406 -1.25 -4.22 5.45
N LEU A 407 -0.25 -5.08 5.65
CA LEU A 407 0.90 -4.78 6.49
C LEU A 407 1.66 -3.54 6.02
N CYS A 408 1.90 -3.41 4.70
CA CYS A 408 2.51 -2.22 4.13
C CYS A 408 1.72 -0.95 4.47
N ARG A 409 0.40 -0.97 4.26
CA ARG A 409 -0.45 0.20 4.51
C ARG A 409 -0.54 0.54 6.00
N CYS A 410 -0.67 -0.46 6.87
CA CYS A 410 -0.70 -0.25 8.32
C CYS A 410 0.64 0.26 8.87
N ALA A 411 1.78 -0.24 8.37
CA ALA A 411 3.11 0.27 8.72
C ALA A 411 3.29 1.73 8.26
N GLU A 412 2.83 2.07 7.06
CA GLU A 412 2.85 3.43 6.57
C GLU A 412 2.00 4.38 7.44
N ILE A 413 0.80 3.95 7.84
CA ILE A 413 -0.04 4.71 8.78
C ILE A 413 0.69 4.89 10.13
N ALA A 414 1.38 3.85 10.62
CA ALA A 414 2.13 3.94 11.87
C ALA A 414 3.24 5.01 11.81
N VAL A 415 3.94 5.11 10.68
CA VAL A 415 5.02 6.09 10.47
C VAL A 415 4.48 7.51 10.27
N LYS A 416 3.33 7.66 9.60
CA LYS A 416 2.79 8.98 9.24
C LYS A 416 1.89 9.60 10.31
N GLU A 417 1.21 8.77 11.10
CA GLU A 417 0.26 9.24 12.09
C GLU A 417 0.82 9.17 13.51
N PRO A 418 0.55 10.19 14.35
CA PRO A 418 0.84 10.13 15.77
C PRO A 418 0.18 8.92 16.43
N ALA A 419 0.83 8.37 17.47
CA ALA A 419 0.36 7.17 18.18
C ALA A 419 -1.12 7.23 18.60
N SER A 420 -1.61 8.41 18.98
CA SER A 420 -3.00 8.64 19.39
C SER A 420 -4.05 8.49 18.26
N ARG A 421 -3.62 8.59 16.99
CA ARG A 421 -4.50 8.64 15.80
C ARG A 421 -4.43 7.40 14.91
N ARG A 422 -3.38 6.58 15.02
CA ARG A 422 -3.12 5.39 14.19
C ARG A 422 -4.33 4.47 13.97
N HIS A 423 -4.99 4.04 15.05
CA HIS A 423 -6.16 3.15 14.94
C HIS A 423 -7.36 3.82 14.29
N THR A 424 -7.56 5.11 14.52
CA THR A 424 -8.65 5.88 13.90
C THR A 424 -8.36 6.09 12.41
N ALA A 425 -7.10 6.37 12.05
CA ALA A 425 -6.66 6.50 10.67
C ALA A 425 -6.84 5.18 9.90
N ALA A 426 -6.40 4.05 10.45
CA ALA A 426 -6.57 2.75 9.83
C ALA A 426 -8.05 2.35 9.66
N ARG A 427 -8.89 2.61 10.66
CA ARG A 427 -10.34 2.35 10.57
C ARG A 427 -11.04 3.12 9.44
N ARG A 428 -10.48 4.28 9.08
CA ARG A 428 -11.03 5.18 8.06
C ARG A 428 -10.25 5.12 6.75
N ASP A 429 -9.28 4.22 6.64
CA ASP A 429 -8.40 4.16 5.49
C ASP A 429 -9.10 3.56 4.27
N PRO A 430 -9.22 4.31 3.16
CA PRO A 430 -9.93 3.82 1.98
C PRO A 430 -9.20 2.65 1.30
N TYR A 431 -7.87 2.54 1.39
CA TYR A 431 -7.14 1.42 0.78
C TYR A 431 -7.35 0.13 1.54
N LEU A 432 -7.32 0.17 2.89
CA LEU A 432 -7.67 -1.00 3.71
C LEU A 432 -9.12 -1.43 3.43
N ALA A 433 -10.05 -0.50 3.29
CA ALA A 433 -11.44 -0.82 2.92
C ALA A 433 -11.54 -1.45 1.52
N ILE A 434 -10.82 -0.93 0.52
CA ILE A 434 -10.80 -1.48 -0.84
C ILE A 434 -10.13 -2.88 -0.87
N LEU A 435 -9.17 -3.16 0.01
CA LEU A 435 -8.61 -4.50 0.22
C LEU A 435 -9.62 -5.46 0.85
N GLY A 436 -10.76 -4.97 1.34
CA GLY A 436 -11.86 -5.76 1.91
C GLY A 436 -11.91 -5.73 3.44
N LEU A 437 -11.07 -4.92 4.10
CA LEU A 437 -11.05 -4.88 5.56
C LEU A 437 -12.22 -4.06 6.11
N THR A 438 -12.86 -4.59 7.16
CA THR A 438 -13.73 -3.82 8.03
C THR A 438 -12.90 -2.89 8.91
N ALA A 439 -13.55 -1.89 9.52
CA ALA A 439 -12.88 -1.02 10.50
C ALA A 439 -12.26 -1.84 11.66
N ASP A 440 -12.97 -2.84 12.15
CA ASP A 440 -12.47 -3.69 13.24
C ASP A 440 -11.26 -4.53 12.81
N ALA A 441 -11.30 -5.10 11.59
CA ALA A 441 -10.16 -5.81 11.01
C ALA A 441 -8.95 -4.89 10.84
N ALA A 442 -9.14 -3.68 10.30
CA ALA A 442 -8.07 -2.68 10.16
C ALA A 442 -7.48 -2.28 11.52
N SER A 443 -8.32 -2.13 12.55
CA SER A 443 -7.87 -1.84 13.91
C SER A 443 -7.11 -3.03 14.53
N ALA A 444 -7.52 -4.27 14.24
CA ALA A 444 -6.83 -5.48 14.69
C ALA A 444 -5.44 -5.61 14.05
N TRP A 445 -5.31 -5.36 12.75
CA TRP A 445 -4.01 -5.27 12.07
C TRP A 445 -3.11 -4.20 12.68
N MET A 446 -3.65 -3.00 12.97
CA MET A 446 -2.87 -1.96 13.66
C MET A 446 -2.42 -2.37 15.06
N ASN A 447 -3.26 -3.11 15.81
CA ASN A 447 -2.86 -3.64 17.11
C ASN A 447 -1.71 -4.64 16.98
N ILE A 448 -1.71 -5.49 15.95
CA ILE A 448 -0.60 -6.41 15.69
C ILE A 448 0.69 -5.63 15.47
N ILE A 449 0.68 -4.55 14.69
CA ILE A 449 1.91 -3.81 14.31
C ILE A 449 2.39 -2.85 15.40
N THR A 450 1.48 -2.10 16.02
CA THR A 450 1.83 -0.94 16.88
C THR A 450 1.39 -1.10 18.33
N GLY A 451 0.62 -2.16 18.63
CA GLY A 451 0.07 -2.41 19.95
C GLY A 451 -1.21 -1.62 20.17
N THR A 452 -1.64 -1.51 21.43
CA THR A 452 -2.91 -0.83 21.75
C THR A 452 -2.65 0.56 22.30
N ARG A 453 -3.66 1.44 22.20
CA ARG A 453 -3.60 2.78 22.80
C ARG A 453 -3.33 2.77 24.31
N ARG A 454 -3.78 1.73 25.04
CA ARG A 454 -3.69 1.69 26.52
C ARG A 454 -2.36 1.10 27.02
N THR A 455 -1.83 0.13 26.30
CA THR A 455 -0.65 -0.65 26.71
C THR A 455 0.57 -0.35 25.82
N GLY A 456 0.41 0.50 24.81
CA GLY A 456 1.43 0.84 23.85
C GLY A 456 1.96 -0.37 23.08
N TYR A 457 3.21 -0.25 22.64
CA TYR A 457 3.97 -1.27 21.91
C TYR A 457 4.13 -2.59 22.67
N GLY A 458 4.03 -2.59 24.00
CA GLY A 458 4.12 -3.82 24.81
C GLY A 458 2.99 -4.82 24.58
N ALA A 459 1.91 -4.42 23.90
CA ALA A 459 0.83 -5.34 23.50
C ALA A 459 0.82 -5.71 22.02
N SER A 460 1.85 -5.32 21.26
CA SER A 460 2.02 -5.74 19.87
C SER A 460 2.71 -7.10 19.86
N PRO A 461 2.05 -8.18 19.41
CA PRO A 461 2.68 -9.49 19.27
C PRO A 461 3.85 -9.45 18.29
N LEU A 462 3.76 -8.58 17.28
CA LEU A 462 4.87 -8.30 16.36
C LEU A 462 6.07 -7.77 17.14
N LEU A 463 5.89 -6.74 17.95
CA LEU A 463 7.00 -6.07 18.63
C LEU A 463 7.50 -6.78 19.91
N THR A 464 6.78 -7.77 20.43
CA THR A 464 7.14 -8.46 21.68
C THR A 464 7.45 -9.96 21.52
N HIS A 465 6.76 -10.67 20.62
CA HIS A 465 6.89 -12.12 20.45
C HIS A 465 6.85 -12.53 18.96
N PRO A 466 7.79 -12.04 18.14
CA PRO A 466 7.75 -12.22 16.70
C PRO A 466 7.84 -13.68 16.23
N GLU A 467 8.45 -14.54 17.02
CA GLU A 467 8.60 -15.98 16.77
C GLU A 467 7.32 -16.80 17.02
N SER A 468 6.34 -16.28 17.77
CA SER A 468 5.10 -16.99 18.15
C SER A 468 3.92 -16.03 18.23
N ILE A 469 3.67 -15.37 17.09
CA ILE A 469 2.61 -14.36 17.00
C ILE A 469 1.24 -14.99 17.24
N LEU A 470 0.93 -16.15 16.66
CA LEU A 470 -0.38 -16.78 16.87
C LEU A 470 -0.67 -17.09 18.34
N ASP A 471 0.35 -17.45 19.12
CA ASP A 471 0.19 -17.77 20.53
C ASP A 471 -0.06 -16.50 21.39
N CYS A 472 0.33 -15.35 20.86
CA CYS A 472 0.28 -14.06 21.55
C CYS A 472 -0.79 -13.11 21.03
N VAL A 473 -1.37 -13.35 19.84
CA VAL A 473 -2.45 -12.52 19.29
C VAL A 473 -3.76 -12.87 20.01
N PRO A 474 -4.42 -11.88 20.65
CA PRO A 474 -5.76 -12.09 21.22
C PRO A 474 -6.74 -12.64 20.18
N THR A 475 -7.53 -13.66 20.55
CA THR A 475 -8.50 -14.32 19.65
C THR A 475 -9.43 -13.33 18.96
N LYS A 476 -9.92 -12.32 19.70
CA LYS A 476 -10.77 -11.26 19.14
C LYS A 476 -10.15 -10.48 17.98
N TRP A 477 -8.81 -10.38 17.91
CA TRP A 477 -8.12 -9.74 16.80
C TRP A 477 -8.04 -10.68 15.61
N LEU A 478 -7.76 -11.96 15.83
CA LEU A 478 -7.79 -12.98 14.78
C LEU A 478 -9.19 -13.12 14.18
N ASP A 479 -10.24 -13.19 15.01
CA ASP A 479 -11.63 -13.28 14.55
C ASP A 479 -12.01 -12.09 13.67
N ALA A 480 -11.59 -10.88 14.04
CA ALA A 480 -11.84 -9.68 13.25
C ALA A 480 -11.10 -9.71 11.90
N ILE A 481 -9.87 -10.23 11.87
CA ILE A 481 -9.08 -10.38 10.64
C ILE A 481 -9.67 -11.45 9.74
N LEU A 482 -10.07 -12.59 10.30
CA LEU A 482 -10.64 -13.72 9.56
C LEU A 482 -12.05 -13.45 9.06
N ALA A 483 -12.84 -12.63 9.76
CA ALA A 483 -14.16 -12.21 9.29
C ALA A 483 -14.09 -11.28 8.05
N ALA A 484 -12.91 -10.73 7.76
CA ALA A 484 -12.66 -9.86 6.61
C ALA A 484 -11.82 -10.52 5.50
N ALA A 485 -11.28 -11.72 5.75
CA ALA A 485 -10.56 -12.53 4.77
C ALA A 485 -11.55 -13.43 4.03
#